data_AF-A0A7X7E0W0-F1
#
_entry.id   AF-A0A7X7E0W0-F1
#
_cell.length_a   1.000
_cell.length_b   1.000
_cell.length_c   1.000
_cell.angle_alpha   90.00
_cell.angle_beta   90.00
_cell.angle_gamma   90.00
#
_symmetry.space_group_name_H-M   'P 1'
#
loop_
_entity.id
_entity.type
_entity.pdbx_description
1 polymer ?
#
loop_
_entity_poly.entity_id
_entity_poly.type
_entity_poly.pdbx_seq_one_letter_code
_entity_poly.pdbx_strand_id
1 'polypeptide(L)'
;MKIYILIIILIISGCNFDFLTSYRCIENNKVRPVALIIDNKGLAEAAPRDTVSIHTSFGGEKVKTVQWYFSLPQSTGSNKDSSLLIPGSTVLFTNSFSDSINIQIRIPDSVIIKAFENSTSLKTLLPADTYDSIPTQLLEKKPSEIISALELLAYSDNSSSPQISNALQSIAGNTSSLEQNLPILLQVFTVPIKIHGIINGKYNIEATISVRYNTRLRNLGVFIPVNRNPVINQITLYKVRGELKSFSPHYDHSRIDTSYDFTKTKSITFEKGYSYFLFANMDFPVDTGISMYRAKGLEDFVFEWFYYNENPNGISADSLFLIENWPPNSGSIRLLPPLSRQVRHFSIWLVIYDYYLGERLRPVGFGVKQTDIEIVY
;
A
#
# COMPACT_ATOMS: atom_id res chain seq x y z
N MET A 1 -40.39 23.99 0.96
CA MET A 1 -39.40 25.09 1.12
C MET A 1 -38.44 24.87 2.29
N LYS A 2 -38.91 24.57 3.52
CA LYS A 2 -38.05 24.37 4.70
C LYS A 2 -37.06 23.18 4.61
N ILE A 3 -37.43 22.09 3.93
CA ILE A 3 -36.56 20.91 3.73
C ILE A 3 -35.38 21.21 2.78
N TYR A 4 -35.62 21.99 1.72
CA TYR A 4 -34.55 22.38 0.77
C TYR A 4 -33.51 23.30 1.42
N ILE A 5 -33.94 24.19 2.32
CA ILE A 5 -33.03 25.05 3.09
C ILE A 5 -32.17 24.21 4.04
N LEU A 6 -32.74 23.18 4.68
CA LEU A 6 -31.99 22.27 5.56
C LEU A 6 -30.95 21.44 4.78
N ILE A 7 -31.29 20.97 3.57
CA ILE A 7 -30.36 20.24 2.69
C ILE A 7 -29.23 21.16 2.20
N ILE A 8 -29.54 22.39 1.81
CA ILE A 8 -28.52 23.38 1.41
C ILE A 8 -27.62 23.74 2.61
N ILE A 9 -28.18 23.91 3.80
CA ILE A 9 -27.39 24.15 5.02
C ILE A 9 -26.52 22.92 5.35
N LEU A 10 -27.01 21.69 5.18
CA LEU A 10 -26.22 20.47 5.40
C LEU A 10 -25.11 20.30 4.34
N ILE A 11 -25.34 20.73 3.09
CA ILE A 11 -24.31 20.76 2.04
C ILE A 11 -23.27 21.86 2.32
N ILE A 12 -23.69 23.05 2.77
CA ILE A 12 -22.78 24.16 3.09
C ILE A 12 -22.01 23.88 4.39
N SER A 13 -22.65 23.27 5.39
CA SER A 13 -22.03 22.93 6.69
C SER A 13 -21.18 21.66 6.62
N GLY A 14 -21.46 20.78 5.65
CA GLY A 14 -20.67 19.59 5.35
C GLY A 14 -19.45 19.86 4.45
N CYS A 15 -19.38 21.04 3.82
CA CYS A 15 -18.28 21.49 2.97
C CYS A 15 -17.29 22.40 3.71
N ASN A 16 -16.90 22.03 4.93
CA ASN A 16 -15.61 22.44 5.51
C ASN A 16 -14.59 21.29 5.41
N PHE A 17 -14.77 20.39 4.45
CA PHE A 17 -13.64 19.65 3.91
C PHE A 17 -12.87 20.63 3.03
N ASP A 18 -11.81 21.22 3.57
CA ASP A 18 -10.76 21.81 2.74
C ASP A 18 -10.23 20.67 1.85
N PHE A 19 -10.77 20.56 0.64
CA PHE A 19 -10.16 19.73 -0.39
C PHE A 19 -8.78 20.31 -0.60
N LEU A 20 -7.76 19.58 -0.16
CA LEU A 20 -6.37 19.96 -0.37
C LEU A 20 -6.17 20.08 -1.88
N THR A 21 -6.18 21.31 -2.39
CA THR A 21 -5.93 21.65 -3.80
C THR A 21 -4.47 21.48 -4.18
N SER A 22 -3.62 21.27 -3.19
CA SER A 22 -2.19 21.00 -3.33
C SER A 22 -1.74 19.89 -2.39
N TYR A 23 -0.73 19.14 -2.83
CA TYR A 23 -0.04 18.22 -1.93
C TYR A 23 0.78 19.00 -0.90
N ARG A 24 0.95 18.43 0.30
CA ARG A 24 1.60 19.11 1.43
C ARG A 24 3.12 19.01 1.34
N CYS A 25 3.80 20.13 1.60
CA CYS A 25 5.23 20.12 1.90
C CYS A 25 5.48 19.32 3.18
N ILE A 26 6.52 18.48 3.18
CA ILE A 26 7.00 17.84 4.42
C ILE A 26 7.69 18.91 5.27
N GLU A 27 7.28 19.04 6.53
CA GLU A 27 7.85 20.05 7.43
C GLU A 27 9.26 19.66 7.92
N ASN A 28 10.19 20.62 7.97
CA ASN A 28 11.59 20.37 8.37
C ASN A 28 11.78 19.93 9.82
N ASN A 29 10.80 20.21 10.67
CA ASN A 29 10.86 19.98 12.12
C ASN A 29 10.04 18.76 12.57
N LYS A 30 9.59 17.91 11.63
CA LYS A 30 8.86 16.69 11.91
C LYS A 30 9.43 15.55 11.09
N VAL A 31 9.42 14.35 11.66
CA VAL A 31 9.64 13.12 10.89
C VAL A 31 8.32 12.76 10.22
N ARG A 32 8.30 12.69 8.89
CA ARG A 32 7.13 12.24 8.12
C ARG A 32 7.41 10.86 7.52
N PRO A 33 6.63 9.81 7.86
CA PRO A 33 6.67 8.57 7.09
C PRO A 33 6.13 8.87 5.68
N VAL A 34 6.94 8.57 4.67
CA VAL A 34 6.57 8.70 3.26
C VAL A 34 5.94 7.39 2.79
N ALA A 35 6.61 6.27 3.02
CA ALA A 35 6.11 4.95 2.66
C ALA A 35 6.61 3.91 3.65
N LEU A 36 5.80 2.87 3.86
CA LEU A 36 6.17 1.66 4.57
C LEU A 36 5.83 0.47 3.67
N ILE A 37 6.86 -0.15 3.11
CA ILE A 37 6.74 -1.21 2.10
C ILE A 37 7.04 -2.54 2.77
N ILE A 38 6.09 -3.45 2.70
CA ILE A 38 6.27 -4.84 3.11
C ILE A 38 6.72 -5.62 1.89
N ASP A 39 7.91 -6.21 1.94
CA ASP A 39 8.47 -7.01 0.86
C ASP A 39 8.73 -8.46 1.30
N ASN A 40 8.03 -9.37 0.64
CA ASN A 40 8.23 -10.81 0.75
C ASN A 40 8.59 -11.37 -0.63
N LYS A 41 9.84 -11.14 -1.06
CA LYS A 41 10.35 -11.61 -2.36
C LYS A 41 9.50 -11.08 -3.54
N GLY A 42 9.17 -9.79 -3.50
CA GLY A 42 8.38 -9.08 -4.50
C GLY A 42 6.88 -9.07 -4.23
N LEU A 43 6.41 -9.65 -3.12
CA LEU A 43 5.00 -9.70 -2.74
C LEU A 43 4.71 -8.78 -1.54
N ALA A 44 3.52 -8.16 -1.55
CA ALA A 44 3.01 -7.31 -0.48
C ALA A 44 2.34 -8.10 0.67
N GLU A 45 2.49 -9.42 0.67
CA GLU A 45 1.79 -10.33 1.56
C GLU A 45 2.73 -11.40 2.13
N ALA A 46 2.39 -11.91 3.30
CA ALA A 46 3.19 -12.91 3.98
C ALA A 46 2.40 -14.20 4.18
N ALA A 47 3.10 -15.33 4.24
CA ALA A 47 2.59 -16.58 4.78
C ALA A 47 3.28 -16.90 6.11
N PRO A 48 2.74 -17.82 6.91
CA PRO A 48 3.48 -18.34 8.06
C PRO A 48 4.87 -18.85 7.64
N ARG A 49 5.86 -18.75 8.53
CA ARG A 49 7.29 -19.04 8.29
C ARG A 49 8.03 -18.09 7.36
N ASP A 50 7.35 -17.20 6.64
CA ASP A 50 8.04 -16.23 5.80
C ASP A 50 8.88 -15.29 6.65
N THR A 51 10.00 -14.85 6.09
CA THR A 51 10.77 -13.72 6.62
C THR A 51 10.49 -12.55 5.70
N VAL A 52 9.81 -11.53 6.21
CA VAL A 52 9.43 -10.34 5.46
C VAL A 52 10.37 -9.19 5.79
N SER A 53 10.73 -8.41 4.78
CA SER A 53 11.45 -7.16 4.96
C SER A 53 10.46 -6.01 5.00
N ILE A 54 10.65 -5.06 5.90
CA ILE A 54 9.83 -3.85 5.98
C ILE A 54 10.75 -2.67 5.77
N HIS A 55 10.55 -2.00 4.65
CA HIS A 55 11.29 -0.82 4.25
C HIS A 55 10.46 0.41 4.54
N THR A 56 10.93 1.27 5.44
CA THR A 56 10.26 2.53 5.76
C THR A 56 11.10 3.70 5.31
N SER A 57 10.50 4.60 4.53
CA SER A 57 11.14 5.84 4.04
C SER A 57 10.57 7.02 4.80
N PHE A 58 11.45 7.93 5.23
CA PHE A 58 11.12 9.14 5.97
C PHE A 58 11.62 10.38 5.26
N GLY A 59 10.85 11.46 5.36
CA GLY A 59 11.27 12.82 5.00
C GLY A 59 11.19 13.77 6.20
N GLY A 60 11.86 14.92 6.08
CA GLY A 60 11.83 15.97 7.10
C GLY A 60 12.97 15.86 8.10
N GLU A 61 12.65 15.86 9.40
CA GLU A 61 13.62 15.72 10.48
C GLU A 61 14.37 14.38 10.36
N LYS A 62 15.69 14.41 10.60
CA LYS A 62 16.52 13.19 10.58
C LYS A 62 16.10 12.17 11.64
N VAL A 63 16.05 10.91 11.24
CA VAL A 63 15.79 9.76 12.10
C VAL A 63 17.08 9.39 12.84
N LYS A 64 17.03 9.45 14.17
CA LYS A 64 18.17 9.17 15.07
C LYS A 64 17.98 7.87 15.84
N THR A 65 16.75 7.56 16.23
CA THR A 65 16.42 6.36 17.00
C THR A 65 15.12 5.76 16.49
N VAL A 66 15.04 4.44 16.49
CA VAL A 66 13.82 3.71 16.15
C VAL A 66 13.62 2.52 17.07
N GLN A 67 12.38 2.30 17.49
CA GLN A 67 11.95 1.11 18.22
C GLN A 67 10.73 0.52 17.51
N TRP A 68 10.78 -0.78 17.21
CA TRP A 68 9.71 -1.48 16.51
C TRP A 68 9.09 -2.55 17.39
N TYR A 69 7.77 -2.67 17.27
CA TYR A 69 6.95 -3.65 17.94
C TYR A 69 6.00 -4.25 16.90
N PHE A 70 5.60 -5.49 17.09
CA PHE A 70 4.41 -6.01 16.41
C PHE A 70 3.41 -6.50 17.44
N SER A 71 2.13 -6.37 17.11
CA SER A 71 1.05 -7.00 17.85
C SER A 71 0.34 -8.04 17.00
N LEU A 72 0.07 -9.19 17.63
CA LEU A 72 -0.74 -10.25 17.06
C LEU A 72 -2.18 -10.04 17.54
N PRO A 73 -3.18 -10.22 16.66
CA PRO A 73 -4.56 -10.20 17.08
C PRO A 73 -4.81 -11.38 18.02
N GLN A 74 -5.13 -11.10 19.29
CA GLN A 74 -5.56 -12.14 20.22
C GLN A 74 -7.03 -12.50 19.94
N SER A 75 -7.36 -13.79 20.01
CA SER A 75 -8.72 -14.25 19.93
C SER A 75 -9.52 -13.75 21.14
N THR A 76 -10.46 -12.83 20.90
CA THR A 76 -11.55 -12.39 21.80
C THR A 76 -11.20 -11.58 23.06
N GLY A 77 -11.70 -10.34 23.10
CA GLY A 77 -12.20 -9.67 24.31
C GLY A 77 -11.21 -8.97 25.25
N SER A 78 -9.90 -9.20 25.09
CA SER A 78 -8.86 -8.55 25.88
C SER A 78 -8.03 -7.64 24.98
N ASN A 79 -8.18 -6.32 25.12
CA ASN A 79 -7.39 -5.29 24.43
C ASN A 79 -5.91 -5.24 24.89
N LYS A 80 -5.31 -6.39 25.24
CA LYS A 80 -3.88 -6.50 25.49
C LYS A 80 -3.23 -7.18 24.31
N ASP A 81 -2.98 -6.38 23.29
CA ASP A 81 -2.03 -6.72 22.22
C ASP A 81 -0.72 -7.19 22.87
N SER A 82 -0.37 -8.46 22.68
CA SER A 82 0.94 -8.95 23.10
C SER A 82 1.97 -8.36 22.15
N SER A 83 2.61 -7.27 22.57
CA SER A 83 3.66 -6.61 21.81
C SER A 83 4.99 -7.31 22.02
N LEU A 84 5.65 -7.68 20.91
CA LEU A 84 6.99 -8.22 20.94
C LEU A 84 7.95 -7.22 20.30
N LEU A 85 9.05 -6.91 21.00
CA LEU A 85 10.12 -6.07 20.48
C LEU A 85 10.82 -6.79 19.32
N ILE A 86 11.06 -6.08 18.22
CA ILE A 86 11.81 -6.61 17.08
C ILE A 86 13.28 -6.20 17.25
N PRO A 87 14.19 -7.13 17.60
CA PRO A 87 15.61 -6.82 17.70
C PRO A 87 16.24 -6.67 16.32
N GLY A 88 17.10 -5.67 16.16
CA GLY A 88 17.86 -5.44 14.93
C GLY A 88 17.11 -4.62 13.89
N SER A 89 17.31 -3.31 13.91
CA SER A 89 17.01 -2.44 12.78
C SER A 89 18.32 -2.00 12.14
N THR A 90 18.41 -2.12 10.82
CA THR A 90 19.53 -1.56 10.07
C THR A 90 19.05 -0.26 9.44
N VAL A 91 19.64 0.86 9.86
CA VAL A 91 19.40 2.15 9.22
C VAL A 91 20.16 2.13 7.89
N LEU A 92 19.43 2.24 6.78
CA LEU A 92 19.99 2.36 5.44
C LEU A 92 19.88 3.83 5.06
N PHE A 93 20.98 4.56 5.22
CA PHE A 93 21.02 5.96 4.81
C PHE A 93 21.11 6.02 3.29
N THR A 94 20.08 6.56 2.65
CA THR A 94 20.12 6.91 1.23
C THR A 94 19.92 8.41 1.13
N ASN A 95 21.01 9.13 0.85
CA ASN A 95 21.03 10.55 0.48
C ASN A 95 20.97 11.50 1.71
N SER A 96 21.37 12.77 1.53
CA SER A 96 21.54 13.73 2.64
C SER A 96 20.25 14.19 3.34
N PHE A 97 19.08 13.89 2.75
CA PHE A 97 17.78 14.47 3.13
C PHE A 97 16.62 13.47 3.26
N SER A 98 16.87 12.18 3.08
CA SER A 98 15.90 11.11 3.35
C SER A 98 16.56 10.00 4.15
N ASP A 99 15.84 9.52 5.15
CA ASP A 99 16.28 8.38 5.95
C ASP A 99 15.43 7.17 5.59
N SER A 100 16.06 6.01 5.47
CA SER A 100 15.33 4.75 5.31
C SER A 100 15.75 3.74 6.37
N ILE A 101 14.79 2.95 6.82
CA ILE A 101 15.00 1.88 7.78
C ILE A 101 14.52 0.58 7.17
N ASN A 102 15.34 -0.46 7.26
CA ASN A 102 14.93 -1.81 6.94
C ASN A 102 14.95 -2.68 8.20
N ILE A 103 13.89 -3.44 8.40
CA ILE A 103 13.79 -4.48 9.43
C ILE A 103 13.32 -5.79 8.80
N GLN A 104 13.73 -6.89 9.39
CA GLN A 104 13.24 -8.22 8.99
C GLN A 104 12.46 -8.86 10.12
N ILE A 105 11.30 -9.41 9.79
CA ILE A 105 10.44 -10.11 10.75
C ILE A 105 10.15 -11.49 10.21
N ARG A 106 10.34 -12.51 11.04
CA ARG A 106 9.87 -13.86 10.74
C ARG A 106 8.45 -14.03 11.25
N ILE A 107 7.53 -14.37 10.36
CA ILE A 107 6.14 -14.64 10.70
C ILE A 107 6.04 -15.97 11.47
N PRO A 108 5.44 -15.98 12.67
CA PRO A 108 5.31 -17.20 13.46
C PRO A 108 4.49 -18.27 12.73
N ASP A 109 4.94 -19.52 12.79
CA ASP A 109 4.28 -20.68 12.18
C ASP A 109 2.81 -20.80 12.61
N SER A 110 2.54 -20.61 13.91
CA SER A 110 1.22 -20.83 14.50
C SER A 110 0.28 -19.63 14.40
N VAL A 111 0.64 -18.56 13.66
CA VAL A 111 -0.10 -17.29 13.73
C VAL A 111 -1.56 -17.42 13.29
N ILE A 112 -1.80 -18.18 12.21
CA ILE A 112 -3.16 -18.40 11.71
C ILE A 112 -3.94 -19.33 12.64
N ILE A 113 -3.35 -20.45 13.08
CA ILE A 113 -4.00 -21.37 14.02
C ILE A 113 -4.44 -20.65 15.30
N LYS A 114 -3.52 -19.89 15.93
CA LYS A 114 -3.82 -19.18 17.19
C LYS A 114 -4.90 -18.11 17.02
N ALA A 115 -4.94 -17.41 15.89
CA ALA A 115 -5.94 -16.39 15.64
C ALA A 115 -7.38 -16.95 15.61
N PHE A 116 -7.54 -18.22 15.23
CA PHE A 116 -8.84 -18.88 15.05
C PHE A 116 -9.09 -20.07 16.01
N GLU A 117 -8.27 -20.24 17.05
CA GLU A 117 -8.34 -21.42 17.94
C GLU A 117 -9.67 -21.56 18.70
N ASN A 118 -10.30 -20.42 19.01
CA ASN A 118 -11.54 -20.35 19.77
C ASN A 118 -12.80 -20.32 18.87
N SER A 119 -12.62 -20.37 17.55
CA SER A 119 -13.72 -20.36 16.61
C SER A 119 -14.35 -21.75 16.50
N THR A 120 -15.67 -21.83 16.71
CA THR A 120 -16.38 -23.11 16.77
C THR A 120 -16.79 -23.64 15.41
N SER A 121 -17.02 -22.77 14.42
CA SER A 121 -17.33 -23.15 13.04
C SER A 121 -16.93 -22.06 12.04
N LEU A 122 -16.68 -22.45 10.79
CA LEU A 122 -16.36 -21.53 9.70
C LEU A 122 -17.47 -20.48 9.51
N LYS A 123 -18.73 -20.88 9.70
CA LYS A 123 -19.89 -19.99 9.62
C LYS A 123 -19.75 -18.74 10.49
N THR A 124 -19.12 -18.84 11.66
CA THR A 124 -18.92 -17.69 12.57
C THR A 124 -17.94 -16.63 12.05
N LEU A 125 -17.12 -16.97 11.04
CA LEU A 125 -16.09 -16.10 10.48
C LEU A 125 -16.54 -15.39 9.19
N LEU A 126 -17.71 -15.78 8.67
CA LEU A 126 -18.20 -15.38 7.36
C LEU A 126 -19.40 -14.42 7.48
N PRO A 127 -19.51 -13.42 6.58
CA PRO A 127 -20.74 -12.63 6.43
C PRO A 127 -21.93 -13.51 6.04
N ALA A 128 -23.12 -13.21 6.55
CA ALA A 128 -24.30 -14.07 6.42
C ALA A 128 -24.78 -14.27 4.97
N ASP A 129 -24.60 -13.26 4.15
CA ASP A 129 -24.87 -13.22 2.72
C ASP A 129 -23.91 -14.07 1.88
N THR A 130 -22.83 -14.61 2.47
CA THR A 130 -21.92 -15.54 1.78
C THR A 130 -22.28 -17.01 1.99
N TYR A 131 -23.23 -17.33 2.89
CA TYR A 131 -23.55 -18.71 3.27
C TYR A 131 -24.05 -19.55 2.10
N ASP A 132 -24.92 -19.02 1.25
CA ASP A 132 -25.50 -19.76 0.12
C ASP A 132 -24.46 -20.12 -0.95
N SER A 133 -23.31 -19.44 -0.95
CA SER A 133 -22.23 -19.70 -1.87
C SER A 133 -21.30 -20.82 -1.39
N ILE A 134 -21.35 -21.20 -0.11
CA ILE A 134 -20.39 -22.12 0.51
C ILE A 134 -21.11 -23.41 0.90
N PRO A 135 -20.57 -24.60 0.57
CA PRO A 135 -21.21 -25.86 0.95
C PRO A 135 -21.48 -25.97 2.45
N THR A 136 -22.68 -26.43 2.84
CA THR A 136 -23.09 -26.53 4.25
C THR A 136 -22.12 -27.36 5.09
N GLN A 137 -21.57 -28.45 4.53
CA GLN A 137 -20.60 -29.28 5.23
C GLN A 137 -19.31 -28.52 5.58
N LEU A 138 -18.93 -27.53 4.76
CA LEU A 138 -17.75 -26.70 5.00
C LEU A 138 -18.04 -25.58 6.01
N LEU A 139 -19.25 -25.03 6.01
CA LEU A 139 -19.67 -24.02 7.00
C LEU A 139 -19.67 -24.53 8.44
N GLU A 140 -20.00 -25.82 8.63
CA GLU A 140 -20.08 -26.48 9.93
C GLU A 140 -18.72 -26.94 10.46
N LYS A 141 -17.68 -27.00 9.62
CA LYS A 141 -16.34 -27.42 10.03
C LYS A 141 -15.69 -26.44 10.99
N LYS A 142 -14.91 -26.99 11.92
CA LYS A 142 -14.03 -26.19 12.77
C LYS A 142 -12.92 -25.55 11.94
N PRO A 143 -12.63 -24.24 12.12
CA PRO A 143 -11.51 -23.55 11.48
C PRO A 143 -10.17 -24.29 11.58
N SER A 144 -9.85 -24.87 12.73
CA SER A 144 -8.60 -25.62 12.93
C SER A 144 -8.44 -26.82 11.99
N GLU A 145 -9.53 -27.52 11.64
CA GLU A 145 -9.50 -28.63 10.68
C GLU A 145 -9.15 -28.13 9.27
N ILE A 146 -9.76 -27.01 8.86
CA ILE A 146 -9.55 -26.42 7.53
C ILE A 146 -8.13 -25.84 7.43
N ILE A 147 -7.67 -25.15 8.47
CA ILE A 147 -6.31 -24.62 8.54
C ILE A 147 -5.27 -25.75 8.48
N SER A 148 -5.50 -26.86 9.17
CA SER A 148 -4.61 -28.04 9.11
C SER A 148 -4.52 -28.61 7.69
N ALA A 149 -5.63 -28.65 6.95
CA ALA A 149 -5.63 -29.07 5.55
C ALA A 149 -4.86 -28.07 4.65
N LEU A 150 -5.05 -26.76 4.87
CA LEU A 150 -4.32 -25.73 4.14
C LEU A 150 -2.81 -25.77 4.41
N GLU A 151 -2.40 -26.01 5.66
CA GLU A 151 -1.00 -26.17 6.03
C GLU A 151 -0.36 -27.38 5.36
N LEU A 152 -1.08 -28.51 5.35
CA LEU A 152 -0.62 -29.70 4.64
C LEU A 152 -0.40 -29.39 3.15
N LEU A 153 -1.33 -28.70 2.49
CA LEU A 153 -1.17 -28.29 1.09
C LEU A 153 0.01 -27.32 0.90
N ALA A 154 0.14 -26.32 1.79
CA ALA A 154 1.12 -25.24 1.68
C ALA A 154 2.57 -25.70 1.86
N TYR A 155 2.78 -26.80 2.58
CA TYR A 155 4.11 -27.31 2.92
C TYR A 155 4.36 -28.74 2.43
N SER A 156 3.50 -29.28 1.57
CA SER A 156 3.77 -30.57 0.96
C SER A 156 4.71 -30.45 -0.23
N ASP A 157 5.76 -31.27 -0.22
CA ASP A 157 6.68 -31.38 -1.36
C ASP A 157 6.17 -32.38 -2.42
N ASN A 158 5.14 -33.17 -2.12
CA ASN A 158 4.68 -34.26 -2.96
C ASN A 158 3.17 -34.15 -3.26
N SER A 159 2.84 -33.50 -4.37
CA SER A 159 1.47 -33.19 -4.83
C SER A 159 0.60 -34.40 -5.17
N SER A 160 1.19 -35.60 -5.21
CA SER A 160 0.53 -36.86 -5.58
C SER A 160 0.14 -37.76 -4.40
N SER A 161 0.36 -37.32 -3.15
CA SER A 161 0.07 -38.15 -1.99
C SER A 161 -1.43 -38.25 -1.68
N PRO A 162 -1.93 -39.38 -1.14
CA PRO A 162 -3.33 -39.52 -0.70
C PRO A 162 -3.76 -38.46 0.33
N GLN A 163 -2.81 -37.95 1.10
CA GLN A 163 -3.03 -36.92 2.11
C GLN A 163 -3.41 -35.58 1.45
N ILE A 164 -2.82 -35.26 0.30
CA ILE A 164 -3.17 -34.07 -0.50
C ILE A 164 -4.56 -34.22 -1.10
N SER A 165 -4.90 -35.39 -1.65
CA SER A 165 -6.26 -35.64 -2.15
C SER A 165 -7.30 -35.49 -1.03
N ASN A 166 -7.02 -36.02 0.17
CA ASN A 166 -7.89 -35.86 1.34
C ASN A 166 -8.00 -34.40 1.79
N ALA A 167 -6.89 -33.64 1.80
CA ALA A 167 -6.90 -32.22 2.13
C ALA A 167 -7.73 -31.40 1.13
N LEU A 168 -7.55 -31.63 -0.17
CA LEU A 168 -8.35 -31.00 -1.23
C LEU A 168 -9.84 -31.33 -1.08
N GLN A 169 -10.18 -32.59 -0.82
CA GLN A 169 -11.57 -32.99 -0.57
C GLN A 169 -12.14 -32.33 0.69
N SER A 170 -11.35 -32.17 1.75
CA SER A 170 -11.79 -31.53 2.99
C SER A 170 -12.09 -30.03 2.82
N ILE A 171 -11.39 -29.37 1.88
CA ILE A 171 -11.50 -27.94 1.58
C ILE A 171 -12.60 -27.67 0.55
N ALA A 172 -12.76 -28.55 -0.43
CA ALA A 172 -13.62 -28.30 -1.59
C ALA A 172 -14.90 -29.15 -1.62
N GLY A 173 -14.98 -30.22 -0.82
CA GLY A 173 -16.02 -31.25 -0.89
C GLY A 173 -15.86 -32.17 -2.11
N ASN A 174 -15.67 -31.57 -3.30
CA ASN A 174 -15.24 -32.23 -4.53
C ASN A 174 -14.15 -31.38 -5.22
N THR A 175 -13.31 -31.99 -6.07
CA THR A 175 -12.18 -31.31 -6.72
C THR A 175 -12.62 -30.17 -7.66
N SER A 176 -13.80 -30.27 -8.27
CA SER A 176 -14.37 -29.24 -9.16
C SER A 176 -14.75 -27.93 -8.45
N SER A 177 -15.00 -27.95 -7.13
CA SER A 177 -15.35 -26.74 -6.36
C SER A 177 -14.15 -26.05 -5.74
N LEU A 178 -12.94 -26.61 -5.92
CA LEU A 178 -11.71 -26.10 -5.33
C LEU A 178 -11.41 -24.67 -5.81
N GLU A 179 -11.55 -24.43 -7.11
CA GLU A 179 -11.35 -23.10 -7.71
C GLU A 179 -12.28 -22.03 -7.12
N GLN A 180 -13.47 -22.43 -6.67
CA GLN A 180 -14.49 -21.51 -6.17
C GLN A 180 -14.35 -21.23 -4.68
N ASN A 181 -13.99 -22.27 -3.90
CA ASN A 181 -13.98 -22.19 -2.44
C ASN A 181 -12.63 -21.77 -1.88
N LEU A 182 -11.52 -22.22 -2.49
CA LEU A 182 -10.19 -21.98 -1.93
C LEU A 182 -9.86 -20.48 -1.80
N PRO A 183 -10.06 -19.62 -2.81
CA PRO A 183 -9.75 -18.20 -2.66
C PRO A 183 -10.56 -17.50 -1.56
N ILE A 184 -11.81 -17.92 -1.31
CA ILE A 184 -12.63 -17.38 -0.22
C ILE A 184 -12.08 -17.84 1.13
N LEU A 185 -11.77 -19.13 1.28
CA LEU A 185 -11.20 -19.66 2.52
C LEU A 185 -9.89 -18.97 2.88
N LEU A 186 -9.05 -18.70 1.87
CA LEU A 186 -7.80 -17.98 2.07
C LEU A 186 -8.00 -16.53 2.55
N GLN A 187 -9.04 -15.85 2.07
CA GLN A 187 -9.43 -14.54 2.58
C GLN A 187 -9.96 -14.61 4.02
N VAL A 188 -10.78 -15.63 4.34
CA VAL A 188 -11.30 -15.83 5.71
C VAL A 188 -10.17 -16.04 6.70
N PHE A 189 -9.18 -16.84 6.34
CA PHE A 189 -8.02 -17.15 7.18
C PHE A 189 -6.86 -16.16 7.04
N THR A 190 -7.13 -14.95 6.54
CA THR A 190 -6.15 -13.87 6.55
C THR A 190 -6.08 -13.24 7.94
N VAL A 191 -4.88 -13.16 8.51
CA VAL A 191 -4.61 -12.56 9.83
C VAL A 191 -3.84 -11.26 9.67
N PRO A 192 -4.37 -10.12 10.15
CA PRO A 192 -3.65 -8.85 10.14
C PRO A 192 -2.69 -8.78 11.33
N ILE A 193 -1.39 -8.68 11.09
CA ILE A 193 -0.38 -8.36 12.10
C ILE A 193 -0.13 -6.86 12.06
N LYS A 194 -0.28 -6.17 13.19
CA LYS A 194 0.04 -4.75 13.28
C LYS A 194 1.51 -4.56 13.61
N ILE A 195 2.16 -3.64 12.92
CA ILE A 195 3.51 -3.17 13.22
C ILE A 195 3.41 -1.76 13.76
N HIS A 196 4.10 -1.50 14.86
CA HIS A 196 4.19 -0.20 15.51
C HIS A 196 5.65 0.24 15.56
N GLY A 197 5.92 1.49 15.22
CA GLY A 197 7.25 2.09 15.32
C GLY A 197 7.21 3.36 16.16
N ILE A 198 8.20 3.56 17.03
CA ILE A 198 8.44 4.80 17.76
C ILE A 198 9.76 5.40 17.24
N ILE A 199 9.67 6.54 16.56
CA ILE A 199 10.79 7.24 15.93
C ILE A 199 11.17 8.45 16.77
N ASN A 200 12.47 8.64 17.00
CA ASN A 200 13.03 9.72 17.84
C ASN A 200 12.37 9.83 19.23
N GLY A 201 11.82 8.72 19.75
CA GLY A 201 11.09 8.68 21.03
C GLY A 201 9.77 9.46 21.06
N LYS A 202 9.28 9.95 19.92
CA LYS A 202 8.14 10.89 19.86
C LYS A 202 7.12 10.57 18.76
N TYR A 203 7.56 10.15 17.58
CA TYR A 203 6.67 9.96 16.43
C TYR A 203 6.26 8.50 16.33
N ASN A 204 4.95 8.25 16.28
CA ASN A 204 4.41 6.90 16.16
C ASN A 204 4.04 6.61 14.71
N ILE A 205 4.35 5.40 14.25
CA ILE A 205 3.94 4.87 12.95
C ILE A 205 3.25 3.52 13.16
N GLU A 206 2.19 3.27 12.39
CA GLU A 206 1.45 2.02 12.41
C GLU A 206 1.31 1.51 10.97
N ALA A 207 1.48 0.20 10.78
CA ALA A 207 1.18 -0.49 9.54
C ALA A 207 0.58 -1.87 9.83
N THR A 208 -0.05 -2.48 8.82
CA THR A 208 -0.63 -3.81 8.94
C THR A 208 -0.06 -4.73 7.85
N ILE A 209 0.43 -5.91 8.24
CA ILE A 209 0.78 -7.00 7.34
C ILE A 209 -0.38 -7.99 7.30
N SER A 210 -0.83 -8.36 6.09
CA SER A 210 -1.76 -9.47 5.92
C SER A 210 -1.00 -10.79 5.80
N VAL A 211 -1.27 -11.72 6.72
CA VAL A 211 -0.71 -13.09 6.73
C VAL A 211 -1.74 -14.10 6.24
N ARG A 212 -1.44 -14.82 5.16
CA ARG A 212 -2.32 -15.81 4.53
C ARG A 212 -1.55 -16.83 3.67
N TYR A 213 -2.19 -17.93 3.29
CA TYR A 213 -1.53 -19.03 2.56
C TYR A 213 -1.41 -18.82 1.03
N ASN A 214 -1.89 -17.69 0.47
CA ASN A 214 -1.94 -17.47 -0.99
C ASN A 214 -0.60 -17.71 -1.68
N THR A 215 0.48 -17.13 -1.14
CA THR A 215 1.83 -17.23 -1.73
C THR A 215 2.34 -18.67 -1.80
N ARG A 216 1.98 -19.49 -0.81
CA ARG A 216 2.38 -20.90 -0.72
C ARG A 216 1.54 -21.80 -1.62
N LEU A 217 0.29 -21.43 -1.86
CA LEU A 217 -0.67 -22.23 -2.61
C LEU A 217 -0.81 -21.80 -4.08
N ARG A 218 -0.21 -20.68 -4.49
CA ARG A 218 -0.34 -20.09 -5.85
C ARG A 218 -0.04 -21.06 -7.01
N ASN A 219 0.68 -22.14 -6.75
CA ASN A 219 1.07 -23.14 -7.75
C ASN A 219 0.18 -24.40 -7.75
N LEU A 220 -0.94 -24.42 -7.02
CA LEU A 220 -1.85 -25.58 -6.95
C LEU A 220 -2.64 -25.88 -8.24
N GLY A 221 -2.41 -25.14 -9.33
CA GLY A 221 -3.15 -25.30 -10.58
C GLY A 221 -4.56 -24.71 -10.57
N VAL A 222 -4.91 -23.95 -9.53
CA VAL A 222 -6.13 -23.14 -9.45
C VAL A 222 -5.78 -21.67 -9.32
N PHE A 223 -6.68 -20.79 -9.75
CA PHE A 223 -6.45 -19.34 -9.64
C PHE A 223 -6.49 -18.89 -8.18
N ILE A 224 -5.34 -18.44 -7.66
CA ILE A 224 -5.20 -17.84 -6.34
C ILE A 224 -4.54 -16.48 -6.51
N PRO A 225 -5.23 -15.36 -6.19
CA PRO A 225 -4.66 -14.04 -6.32
C PRO A 225 -3.55 -13.86 -5.28
N VAL A 226 -2.45 -13.27 -5.73
CA VAL A 226 -1.35 -12.80 -4.89
C VAL A 226 -1.17 -11.32 -5.19
N ASN A 227 -0.71 -10.54 -4.22
CA ASN A 227 -0.48 -9.11 -4.41
C ASN A 227 1.01 -8.77 -4.40
N ARG A 228 1.43 -7.92 -5.33
CA ARG A 228 2.79 -7.42 -5.52
C ARG A 228 2.88 -5.96 -5.12
N ASN A 229 4.08 -5.53 -4.73
CA ASN A 229 4.33 -4.11 -4.59
C ASN A 229 4.37 -3.45 -5.98
N PRO A 230 3.64 -2.34 -6.21
CA PRO A 230 3.74 -1.59 -7.44
C PRO A 230 5.14 -1.00 -7.62
N VAL A 231 5.57 -0.86 -8.88
CA VAL A 231 6.94 -0.41 -9.22
C VAL A 231 6.89 0.90 -10.00
N ILE A 232 7.51 1.94 -9.45
CA ILE A 232 7.70 3.21 -10.15
C ILE A 232 9.06 3.16 -10.85
N ASN A 233 9.05 3.05 -12.18
CA ASN A 233 10.28 3.02 -12.96
C ASN A 233 11.00 4.37 -12.86
N GLN A 234 10.27 5.43 -13.17
CA GLN A 234 10.79 6.79 -13.21
C GLN A 234 9.69 7.83 -12.98
N ILE A 235 10.08 8.97 -12.39
CA ILE A 235 9.30 10.20 -12.38
C ILE A 235 9.84 11.06 -13.52
N THR A 236 8.97 11.47 -14.45
CA THR A 236 9.31 12.35 -15.57
C THR A 236 8.63 13.69 -15.37
N LEU A 237 9.34 14.79 -15.64
CA LEU A 237 8.71 16.10 -15.77
C LEU A 237 8.54 16.43 -17.25
N TYR A 238 7.32 16.77 -17.65
CA TYR A 238 7.02 17.24 -19.00
C TYR A 238 6.84 18.74 -19.01
N LYS A 239 7.56 19.42 -19.92
CA LYS A 239 7.28 20.80 -20.32
C LYS A 239 6.34 20.76 -21.52
N VAL A 240 5.16 21.34 -21.36
CA VAL A 240 4.04 21.23 -22.30
C VAL A 240 3.61 22.61 -22.77
N ARG A 241 3.41 22.78 -24.08
CA ARG A 241 3.02 24.06 -24.68
C ARG A 241 1.62 24.49 -24.23
N GLY A 242 1.52 25.73 -23.77
CA GLY A 242 0.29 26.36 -23.30
C GLY A 242 0.08 26.30 -21.80
N GLU A 243 -0.92 27.04 -21.32
CA GLU A 243 -1.34 27.10 -19.91
C GLU A 243 -2.43 26.06 -19.64
N LEU A 244 -2.03 24.80 -19.48
CA LEU A 244 -2.93 23.67 -19.27
C LEU A 244 -3.12 23.40 -17.77
N LYS A 245 -4.32 22.95 -17.39
CA LYS A 245 -4.64 22.51 -16.03
C LYS A 245 -4.42 21.01 -15.81
N SER A 246 -4.49 20.23 -16.89
CA SER A 246 -4.29 18.78 -16.88
C SER A 246 -3.56 18.36 -18.15
N PHE A 247 -2.89 17.21 -18.08
CA PHE A 247 -2.09 16.69 -19.17
C PHE A 247 -1.98 15.17 -19.07
N SER A 248 -2.13 14.48 -20.20
CA SER A 248 -1.82 13.07 -20.33
C SER A 248 -0.81 12.87 -21.46
N PRO A 249 0.39 12.31 -21.20
CA PRO A 249 1.37 12.05 -22.26
C PRO A 249 0.83 11.19 -23.39
N HIS A 250 -0.13 10.29 -23.11
CA HIS A 250 -0.73 9.41 -24.10
C HIS A 250 -1.61 10.18 -25.10
N TYR A 251 -2.45 11.10 -24.61
CA TYR A 251 -3.41 11.84 -25.43
C TYR A 251 -2.84 13.16 -25.97
N ASP A 252 -1.96 13.81 -25.21
CA ASP A 252 -1.45 15.17 -25.46
C ASP A 252 0.02 15.17 -25.94
N HIS A 253 0.54 14.04 -26.43
CA HIS A 253 1.96 13.87 -26.80
C HIS A 253 2.49 14.98 -27.72
N SER A 254 1.67 15.49 -28.64
CA SER A 254 2.06 16.53 -29.62
C SER A 254 2.33 17.91 -28.99
N ARG A 255 1.89 18.11 -27.74
CA ARG A 255 2.12 19.35 -26.98
C ARG A 255 3.40 19.31 -26.16
N ILE A 256 4.04 18.14 -26.03
CA ILE A 256 5.28 17.97 -25.29
C ILE A 256 6.39 18.72 -26.03
N ASP A 257 6.97 19.71 -25.36
CA ASP A 257 8.13 20.44 -25.86
C ASP A 257 9.43 19.79 -25.39
N THR A 258 9.47 19.35 -24.13
CA THR A 258 10.63 18.70 -23.52
C THR A 258 10.18 17.70 -22.46
N SER A 259 10.91 16.60 -22.34
CA SER A 259 10.78 15.65 -21.24
C SER A 259 12.08 15.63 -20.44
N TYR A 260 11.98 15.79 -19.13
CA TYR A 260 13.10 15.75 -18.20
C TYR A 260 13.13 14.39 -17.51
N ASP A 261 14.21 13.67 -17.77
CA ASP A 261 14.60 12.46 -17.06
C ASP A 261 15.56 12.87 -15.94
N PHE A 262 15.08 12.81 -14.69
CA PHE A 262 15.85 13.24 -13.53
C PHE A 262 17.05 12.35 -13.19
N THR A 263 17.21 11.21 -13.86
CA THR A 263 18.46 10.44 -13.80
C THR A 263 19.60 11.11 -14.59
N LYS A 264 19.25 12.00 -15.53
CA LYS A 264 20.21 12.68 -16.43
C LYS A 264 20.30 14.17 -16.15
N THR A 265 19.16 14.83 -15.95
CA THR A 265 19.07 16.28 -15.79
C THR A 265 18.22 16.58 -14.57
N LYS A 266 18.85 17.12 -13.52
CA LYS A 266 18.13 17.55 -12.31
C LYS A 266 17.70 19.02 -12.36
N SER A 267 18.34 19.83 -13.20
CA SER A 267 18.11 21.28 -13.27
C SER A 267 17.00 21.64 -14.26
N ILE A 268 16.06 22.48 -13.84
CA ILE A 268 14.88 22.89 -14.61
C ILE A 268 14.79 24.42 -14.62
N THR A 269 14.44 25.00 -15.78
CA THR A 269 14.08 26.41 -15.92
C THR A 269 12.62 26.54 -16.31
N PHE A 270 11.87 27.36 -15.58
CA PHE A 270 10.45 27.61 -15.86
C PHE A 270 10.30 28.77 -16.85
N GLU A 271 9.83 28.44 -18.05
CA GLU A 271 9.50 29.37 -19.11
C GLU A 271 8.01 29.75 -19.14
N LYS A 272 7.72 31.00 -19.52
CA LYS A 272 6.35 31.50 -19.73
C LYS A 272 5.71 30.84 -20.95
N GLY A 273 4.40 30.63 -20.91
CA GLY A 273 3.64 30.03 -22.01
C GLY A 273 3.73 28.50 -22.05
N TYR A 274 4.30 27.89 -21.01
CA TYR A 274 4.40 26.45 -20.82
C TYR A 274 3.84 26.04 -19.45
N SER A 275 3.29 24.84 -19.42
CA SER A 275 2.88 24.14 -18.20
C SER A 275 3.80 22.96 -17.94
N TYR A 276 3.99 22.63 -16.66
CA TYR A 276 4.91 21.60 -16.22
C TYR A 276 4.13 20.53 -15.46
N PHE A 277 4.33 19.27 -15.83
CA PHE A 277 3.61 18.15 -15.23
C PHE A 277 4.57 17.04 -14.78
N LEU A 278 4.48 16.65 -13.51
CA LEU A 278 5.13 15.44 -13.01
C LEU A 278 4.29 14.24 -13.43
N PHE A 279 4.95 13.20 -13.91
CA PHE A 279 4.33 11.98 -14.42
C PHE A 279 5.00 10.73 -13.86
N ALA A 280 4.18 9.81 -13.36
CA ALA A 280 4.57 8.49 -12.89
C ALA A 280 4.64 7.51 -14.06
N ASN A 281 5.84 7.04 -14.42
CA ASN A 281 5.98 5.97 -15.40
C ASN A 281 6.03 4.62 -14.68
N MET A 282 5.12 3.73 -15.07
CA MET A 282 4.92 2.41 -14.49
C MET A 282 4.91 1.37 -15.60
N ASP A 283 5.79 0.37 -15.53
CA ASP A 283 5.75 -0.80 -16.43
C ASP A 283 5.74 -2.10 -15.62
N PHE A 284 4.69 -2.30 -14.81
CA PHE A 284 4.52 -3.53 -14.05
C PHE A 284 3.14 -4.15 -14.31
N PRO A 285 3.01 -5.49 -14.20
CA PRO A 285 1.74 -6.17 -14.38
C PRO A 285 0.76 -5.76 -13.29
N VAL A 286 -0.48 -5.52 -13.68
CA VAL A 286 -1.60 -5.23 -12.78
C VAL A 286 -2.07 -6.55 -12.16
N ASP A 287 -2.11 -6.62 -10.83
CA ASP A 287 -2.59 -7.81 -10.15
C ASP A 287 -4.12 -7.91 -10.19
N THR A 288 -4.62 -9.13 -10.00
CA THR A 288 -6.05 -9.42 -9.97
C THR A 288 -6.48 -9.71 -8.53
N GLY A 289 -7.56 -9.09 -8.08
CA GLY A 289 -8.23 -9.41 -6.83
C GLY A 289 -9.43 -10.34 -7.03
N ILE A 290 -9.88 -10.93 -5.93
CA ILE A 290 -11.16 -11.65 -5.90
C ILE A 290 -11.95 -11.23 -4.65
N SER A 291 -13.20 -10.81 -4.84
CA SER A 291 -14.05 -10.44 -3.73
C SER A 291 -14.56 -11.66 -2.96
N MET A 292 -15.07 -11.44 -1.74
CA MET A 292 -15.77 -12.48 -0.98
C MET A 292 -17.00 -13.05 -1.72
N TYR A 293 -17.55 -12.31 -2.69
CA TYR A 293 -18.65 -12.71 -3.56
C TYR A 293 -18.18 -13.28 -4.91
N ARG A 294 -16.89 -13.63 -5.03
CA ARG A 294 -16.28 -14.25 -6.23
C ARG A 294 -16.20 -13.35 -7.46
N ALA A 295 -16.43 -12.05 -7.30
CA ALA A 295 -16.15 -11.10 -8.37
C ALA A 295 -14.63 -11.02 -8.55
N LYS A 296 -14.15 -11.25 -9.77
CA LYS A 296 -12.74 -11.05 -10.13
C LYS A 296 -12.60 -9.67 -10.75
N GLY A 297 -11.51 -8.97 -10.47
CA GLY A 297 -11.21 -7.71 -11.13
C GLY A 297 -9.75 -7.33 -10.98
N LEU A 298 -9.33 -6.38 -11.81
CA LEU A 298 -8.00 -5.78 -11.71
C LEU A 298 -7.97 -4.86 -10.49
N GLU A 299 -6.80 -4.77 -9.86
CA GLU A 299 -6.55 -3.72 -8.88
C GLU A 299 -6.51 -2.34 -9.55
N ASP A 300 -6.71 -1.32 -8.73
CA ASP A 300 -6.51 0.08 -9.06
C ASP A 300 -5.35 0.65 -8.22
N PHE A 301 -4.88 1.84 -8.58
CA PHE A 301 -3.77 2.51 -7.89
C PHE A 301 -4.18 3.91 -7.40
N VAL A 302 -3.67 4.27 -6.24
CA VAL A 302 -3.70 5.65 -5.73
C VAL A 302 -2.30 6.23 -5.73
N PHE A 303 -2.19 7.49 -6.15
CA PHE A 303 -0.93 8.21 -6.25
C PHE A 303 -0.90 9.37 -5.24
N GLU A 304 0.10 9.35 -4.37
CA GLU A 304 0.36 10.42 -3.43
C GLU A 304 1.73 11.04 -3.69
N TRP A 305 1.76 12.36 -3.76
CA TRP A 305 2.97 13.11 -4.03
C TRP A 305 3.37 13.92 -2.80
N PHE A 306 4.66 13.99 -2.54
CA PHE A 306 5.23 14.77 -1.46
C PHE A 306 6.42 15.57 -1.98
N TYR A 307 6.69 16.70 -1.36
CA TYR A 307 7.90 17.46 -1.64
C TYR A 307 8.50 18.04 -0.37
N TYR A 308 9.81 18.28 -0.41
CA TYR A 308 10.61 18.81 0.69
C TYR A 308 11.61 19.80 0.11
N ASN A 309 11.71 20.97 0.75
CA ASN A 309 12.75 21.95 0.42
C ASN A 309 14.02 21.61 1.20
N GLU A 310 15.10 21.31 0.50
CA GLU A 310 16.38 20.92 1.12
C GLU A 310 17.11 22.09 1.79
N ASN A 311 16.75 23.34 1.43
CA ASN A 311 17.31 24.56 2.01
C ASN A 311 16.23 25.45 2.63
N PRO A 312 15.68 25.05 3.79
CA PRO A 312 14.61 25.79 4.45
C PRO A 312 15.16 27.03 5.17
N ASN A 313 15.40 28.11 4.44
CA ASN A 313 15.90 29.38 4.97
C ASN A 313 14.81 30.23 5.66
N GLY A 314 13.90 29.60 6.42
CA GLY A 314 12.77 30.28 7.07
C GLY A 314 11.70 30.81 6.10
N ILE A 315 11.70 30.33 4.86
CA ILE A 315 10.78 30.70 3.79
C ILE A 315 9.42 30.03 4.03
N SER A 316 8.31 30.77 3.83
CA SER A 316 6.95 30.24 3.98
C SER A 316 6.69 29.08 3.01
N ALA A 317 5.95 28.06 3.47
CA ALA A 317 5.55 26.90 2.66
C ALA A 317 4.84 27.34 1.35
N ASP A 318 4.02 28.38 1.41
CA ASP A 318 3.26 28.90 0.26
C ASP A 318 4.16 29.57 -0.80
N SER A 319 5.39 29.92 -0.43
CA SER A 319 6.39 30.53 -1.31
C SER A 319 7.44 29.55 -1.83
N LEU A 320 7.30 28.26 -1.45
CA LEU A 320 8.14 27.17 -1.93
C LEU A 320 7.72 26.78 -3.35
N PHE A 321 7.03 25.67 -3.51
CA PHE A 321 6.71 25.02 -4.77
C PHE A 321 5.34 24.37 -4.59
N LEU A 322 4.45 24.47 -5.58
CA LEU A 322 3.11 23.92 -5.45
C LEU A 322 2.92 22.77 -6.43
N ILE A 323 2.62 21.62 -5.87
CA ILE A 323 2.17 20.44 -6.61
C ILE A 323 0.65 20.41 -6.50
N GLU A 324 -0.04 20.67 -7.62
CA GLU A 324 -1.51 20.67 -7.64
C GLU A 324 -2.04 19.24 -7.44
N ASN A 325 -3.04 19.10 -6.57
CA ASN A 325 -3.74 17.84 -6.34
C ASN A 325 -5.00 17.78 -7.21
N TRP A 326 -4.83 17.95 -8.52
CA TRP A 326 -5.92 17.90 -9.48
C TRP A 326 -5.49 17.28 -10.82
N PRO A 327 -6.18 16.23 -11.31
CA PRO A 327 -7.21 15.47 -10.59
C PRO A 327 -6.60 14.74 -9.37
N PRO A 328 -7.37 14.51 -8.29
CA PRO A 328 -6.85 13.85 -7.11
C PRO A 328 -6.41 12.42 -7.42
N ASN A 329 -5.41 11.92 -6.68
CA ASN A 329 -4.88 10.56 -6.82
C ASN A 329 -4.34 10.24 -8.21
N SER A 330 -3.84 11.25 -8.94
CA SER A 330 -3.37 11.09 -10.31
C SER A 330 -1.87 10.82 -10.38
N GLY A 331 -1.47 9.92 -11.29
CA GLY A 331 -0.08 9.77 -11.69
C GLY A 331 0.46 10.92 -12.53
N SER A 332 -0.38 11.86 -12.96
CA SER A 332 -0.02 13.08 -13.70
C SER A 332 -0.55 14.31 -12.98
N ILE A 333 0.33 15.17 -12.49
CA ILE A 333 -0.05 16.35 -11.69
C ILE A 333 0.73 17.59 -12.14
N ARG A 334 0.10 18.75 -12.00
CA ARG A 334 0.73 20.01 -12.37
C ARG A 334 1.73 20.46 -11.33
N LEU A 335 2.82 21.00 -11.83
CA LEU A 335 3.91 21.59 -11.09
C LEU A 335 3.96 23.09 -11.33
N LEU A 336 3.73 23.88 -10.28
CA LEU A 336 3.82 25.33 -10.37
C LEU A 336 5.21 25.82 -9.98
N PRO A 337 5.74 26.83 -10.70
CA PRO A 337 7.04 27.39 -10.38
C PRO A 337 7.05 27.99 -8.97
N PRO A 338 8.22 28.00 -8.32
CA PRO A 338 8.36 28.63 -7.02
C PRO A 338 8.20 30.15 -7.10
N LEU A 339 7.57 30.73 -6.07
CA LEU A 339 7.41 32.19 -5.99
C LEU A 339 8.71 32.90 -5.58
N SER A 340 9.60 32.21 -4.84
CA SER A 340 10.86 32.76 -4.36
C SER A 340 12.08 32.18 -5.09
N ARG A 341 12.96 33.05 -5.61
CA ARG A 341 14.22 32.66 -6.28
C ARG A 341 15.29 32.08 -5.37
N GLN A 342 15.08 32.16 -4.06
CA GLN A 342 15.99 31.62 -3.04
C GLN A 342 15.80 30.11 -2.87
N VAL A 343 14.68 29.56 -3.33
CA VAL A 343 14.37 28.14 -3.23
C VAL A 343 14.78 27.45 -4.52
N ARG A 344 15.73 26.52 -4.42
CA ARG A 344 16.32 25.88 -5.60
C ARG A 344 16.29 24.36 -5.55
N HIS A 345 16.52 23.75 -4.40
CA HIS A 345 16.69 22.30 -4.30
C HIS A 345 15.50 21.67 -3.60
N PHE A 346 14.88 20.69 -4.25
CA PHE A 346 13.74 19.96 -3.71
C PHE A 346 13.90 18.46 -3.90
N SER A 347 13.54 17.71 -2.88
CA SER A 347 13.25 16.30 -3.01
C SER A 347 11.75 16.14 -3.29
N ILE A 348 11.39 15.31 -4.26
CA ILE A 348 10.01 14.95 -4.61
C ILE A 348 9.87 13.45 -4.43
N TRP A 349 8.85 13.02 -3.69
CA TRP A 349 8.47 11.62 -3.58
C TRP A 349 7.14 11.39 -4.28
N LEU A 350 7.07 10.26 -4.96
CA LEU A 350 5.83 9.64 -5.38
C LEU A 350 5.66 8.34 -4.60
N VAL A 351 4.50 8.19 -3.97
CA VAL A 351 4.04 6.96 -3.33
C VAL A 351 2.84 6.46 -4.12
N ILE A 352 2.88 5.18 -4.48
CA ILE A 352 1.76 4.49 -5.09
C ILE A 352 1.36 3.37 -4.14
N TYR A 353 0.07 3.22 -3.93
CA TYR A 353 -0.45 2.02 -3.28
C TYR A 353 -1.61 1.45 -4.09
N ASP A 354 -1.65 0.12 -4.16
CA ASP A 354 -2.75 -0.58 -4.81
C ASP A 354 -3.96 -0.68 -3.90
N TYR A 355 -5.12 -0.92 -4.51
CA TYR A 355 -6.30 -1.38 -3.81
C TYR A 355 -7.20 -2.20 -4.73
N TYR A 356 -8.03 -3.04 -4.12
CA TYR A 356 -9.11 -3.72 -4.80
C TYR A 356 -10.33 -3.79 -3.87
N LEU A 357 -11.48 -3.32 -4.36
CA LEU A 357 -12.70 -3.26 -3.57
C LEU A 357 -13.34 -4.66 -3.43
N GLY A 358 -13.59 -5.08 -2.20
CA GLY A 358 -14.35 -6.30 -1.89
C GLY A 358 -13.52 -7.52 -1.50
N GLU A 359 -12.19 -7.47 -1.60
CA GLU A 359 -11.30 -8.47 -1.01
C GLU A 359 -11.09 -8.18 0.49
N ARG A 360 -11.37 -9.17 1.33
CA ARG A 360 -11.25 -9.01 2.79
C ARG A 360 -9.78 -8.98 3.19
N LEU A 361 -9.38 -7.93 3.92
CA LEU A 361 -8.02 -7.76 4.46
C LEU A 361 -6.94 -7.91 3.38
N ARG A 362 -7.22 -7.38 2.17
CA ARG A 362 -6.25 -7.36 1.06
C ARG A 362 -4.91 -6.80 1.56
N PRO A 363 -3.79 -7.52 1.37
CA PRO A 363 -2.46 -6.96 1.58
C PRO A 363 -2.27 -5.77 0.65
N VAL A 364 -1.91 -4.61 1.19
CA VAL A 364 -1.71 -3.39 0.40
C VAL A 364 -0.27 -3.35 -0.08
N GLY A 365 -0.06 -3.34 -1.40
CA GLY A 365 1.25 -3.13 -2.00
C GLY A 365 1.58 -1.65 -2.07
N PHE A 366 2.84 -1.33 -1.82
CA PHE A 366 3.36 0.04 -1.86
C PHE A 366 4.58 0.15 -2.76
N GLY A 367 4.63 1.21 -3.55
CA GLY A 367 5.77 1.63 -4.36
C GLY A 367 6.17 3.05 -3.99
N VAL A 368 7.47 3.32 -3.86
CA VAL A 368 7.97 4.67 -3.60
C VAL A 368 9.13 5.00 -4.53
N LYS A 369 9.15 6.24 -5.02
CA LYS A 369 10.29 6.79 -5.76
C LYS A 369 10.57 8.19 -5.28
N GLN A 370 11.83 8.46 -5.00
CA GLN A 370 12.34 9.82 -4.77
C GLN A 370 13.07 10.31 -6.02
N THR A 371 12.91 11.58 -6.32
CA THR A 371 13.76 12.32 -7.26
C THR A 371 14.12 13.68 -6.68
N ASP A 372 15.28 14.21 -7.03
CA ASP A 372 15.69 15.55 -6.62
C ASP A 372 15.65 16.47 -7.85
N ILE A 373 15.18 17.69 -7.64
CA ILE A 373 15.12 18.73 -8.66
C ILE A 373 15.86 19.98 -8.19
N GLU A 374 16.50 20.64 -9.14
CA GLU A 374 17.12 21.95 -8.97
C GLU A 374 16.43 22.97 -9.88
N ILE A 375 16.03 24.12 -9.34
CA ILE A 375 15.40 25.19 -10.12
C ILE A 375 16.43 26.27 -10.42
N VAL A 376 16.58 26.58 -11.72
CA VAL A 376 17.51 27.57 -12.25
C VAL A 376 16.70 28.72 -12.87
N TYR A 377 17.10 29.96 -12.57
CA TYR A 377 16.40 31.19 -12.95
C TYR A 377 17.14 32.01 -13.99
#